data_AF-A0A940N377-F1
#
_entry.id   AF-A0A940N377-F1
#
_cell.length_a   1.000
_cell.length_b   1.000
_cell.length_c   1.000
_cell.angle_alpha   90.00
_cell.angle_beta   90.00
_cell.angle_gamma   90.00
#
_symmetry.space_group_name_H-M   'P 1'
#
loop_
_entity.id
_entity.type
_entity.pdbx_description
1 polymer ?
#
loop_
_entity_poly.entity_id
_entity_poly.type
_entity_poly.pdbx_seq_one_letter_code
_entity_poly.pdbx_strand_id
1 'polypeptide(L)'
;MSRPSEPDARFLTGSTMRHVTIMAGTGAIGLVAVFAVDLINLIYISLLGQQTVAAAVGFAGTVGFFQVSIAIGLTIGLSTAVSIRVGAGQMEAARRVATAGLVLVSLLTALVAVATVLALDPILGLLGAEGETRRLAAGYLLLTAVSVPAVSLGMGFAALLRAVGDARGSMMVTLAAAIATAVLDPLLIFGLGLDLTGAAISTVLSRLLLAYVGWHGAARQHALLGRFEPAAFPADARAVLAVSGPAVLSNLATPVGAAYVTGSMALFGPAAVAGQATIDRITPVAFGLVYALSGAVGPIIAQNLGAGRFDRVRSAMRDSLVFVVLAVLAAWALLWLGQDLLVAAFSAQGVTAEIVRLFCNWVAGSFIFVGALFVSNAAFNNLGRPLLSTAFNWGRATLGTIPLVALGAAYGPAGVLVGQGLGSVLFGTAAGFVAFSVTGQLGREAGTAVPRGGGLSVASPTGTLANAAPAVSPATSGRTPQ
;
A
#
# COMPACT_ATOMS: atom_id res chain seq x y z
N MET A 1 7.57 37.05 4.71
CA MET A 1 7.15 35.64 4.55
C MET A 1 6.52 35.49 3.17
N SER A 2 7.24 34.91 2.21
CA SER A 2 6.69 34.56 0.90
C SER A 2 5.57 33.53 1.09
N ARG A 3 4.38 33.77 0.50
CA ARG A 3 3.32 32.77 0.43
C ARG A 3 3.92 31.47 -0.14
N PRO A 4 3.74 30.30 0.49
CA PRO A 4 4.12 29.05 -0.15
C PRO A 4 3.41 28.99 -1.51
N SER A 5 4.17 28.71 -2.57
CA SER A 5 3.64 28.51 -3.92
C SER A 5 2.48 27.52 -3.84
N GLU A 6 1.31 27.86 -4.40
CA GLU A 6 0.19 26.92 -4.44
C GLU A 6 0.67 25.59 -5.03
N PRO A 7 0.33 24.44 -4.41
CA PRO A 7 0.75 23.15 -4.92
C PRO A 7 0.18 22.96 -6.33
N ASP A 8 1.02 23.14 -7.34
CA ASP A 8 0.63 23.01 -8.74
C ASP A 8 0.34 21.53 -9.05
N ALA A 9 -0.63 21.26 -9.93
CA ALA A 9 -1.03 19.92 -10.33
C ALA A 9 0.04 19.31 -11.26
N ARG A 10 1.17 18.93 -10.64
CA ARG A 10 2.43 18.61 -11.29
C ARG A 10 2.33 17.48 -12.32
N PHE A 11 1.37 16.57 -12.17
CA PHE A 11 1.23 15.42 -13.08
C PHE A 11 0.45 15.71 -14.35
N LEU A 12 -0.14 16.91 -14.50
CA LEU A 12 -0.91 17.29 -15.68
C LEU A 12 -0.05 17.65 -16.89
N THR A 13 1.20 18.07 -16.68
CA THR A 13 2.14 18.48 -17.74
C THR A 13 3.35 17.55 -17.83
N GLY A 14 4.20 17.67 -18.85
CA GLY A 14 5.41 16.86 -18.99
C GLY A 14 5.18 15.36 -19.29
N SER A 15 6.27 14.59 -19.27
CA SER A 15 6.28 13.15 -19.60
C SER A 15 5.76 12.29 -18.44
N THR A 16 4.78 11.43 -18.72
CA THR A 16 4.24 10.45 -17.78
C THR A 16 5.30 9.44 -17.34
N MET A 17 6.13 8.93 -18.26
CA MET A 17 7.27 8.07 -17.92
C MET A 17 8.22 8.75 -16.93
N ARG A 18 8.56 10.04 -17.13
CA ARG A 18 9.41 10.78 -16.19
C ARG A 18 8.80 10.86 -14.80
N HIS A 19 7.48 11.10 -14.71
CA HIS A 19 6.78 11.12 -13.43
C HIS A 19 6.81 9.75 -12.74
N VAL A 20 6.56 8.68 -13.50
CA VAL A 20 6.64 7.31 -12.99
C VAL A 20 8.04 7.00 -12.46
N THR A 21 9.09 7.26 -13.26
CA THR A 21 10.48 6.97 -12.88
C THR A 21 10.91 7.75 -11.65
N ILE A 22 10.60 9.04 -11.56
CA ILE A 22 10.97 9.87 -10.39
C ILE A 22 10.22 9.38 -9.15
N MET A 23 8.90 9.20 -9.24
CA MET A 23 8.08 8.83 -8.09
C MET A 23 8.41 7.42 -7.58
N ALA A 24 8.56 6.45 -8.49
CA ALA A 24 8.93 5.08 -8.13
C ALA A 24 10.38 5.00 -7.63
N GLY A 25 11.32 5.69 -8.29
CA GLY A 25 12.73 5.70 -7.91
C GLY A 25 12.96 6.27 -6.51
N THR A 26 12.38 7.44 -6.20
CA THR A 26 12.50 8.01 -4.84
C THR A 26 11.74 7.18 -3.81
N GLY A 27 10.57 6.65 -4.16
CA GLY A 27 9.83 5.76 -3.27
C GLY A 27 10.62 4.49 -2.93
N ALA A 28 11.35 3.93 -3.90
CA ALA A 28 12.15 2.74 -3.72
C ALA A 28 13.32 2.98 -2.76
N ILE A 29 13.97 4.15 -2.80
CA ILE A 29 15.02 4.49 -1.83
C ILE A 29 14.49 4.43 -0.40
N GLY A 30 13.33 5.03 -0.14
CA GLY A 30 12.70 5.00 1.18
C GLY A 30 12.32 3.57 1.59
N LEU A 31 11.74 2.79 0.68
CA LEU A 31 11.29 1.43 0.96
C LEU A 31 12.46 0.44 1.17
N VAL A 32 13.50 0.52 0.34
CA VAL A 32 14.72 -0.28 0.48
C VAL A 32 15.43 0.04 1.79
N ALA A 33 15.43 1.31 2.22
CA ALA A 33 15.96 1.69 3.53
C ALA A 33 15.19 1.01 4.68
N VAL A 34 13.85 0.97 4.61
CA VAL A 34 13.04 0.24 5.61
C VAL A 34 13.40 -1.24 5.63
N PHE A 35 13.47 -1.90 4.47
CA PHE A 35 13.81 -3.33 4.42
C PHE A 35 15.25 -3.63 4.86
N ALA A 36 16.20 -2.76 4.55
CA ALA A 36 17.58 -2.88 5.03
C ALA A 36 17.61 -2.79 6.56
N VAL A 37 16.82 -1.89 7.14
CA VAL A 37 16.70 -1.73 8.59
C VAL A 37 16.00 -2.93 9.24
N ASP A 38 14.95 -3.45 8.63
CA ASP A 38 14.29 -4.68 9.11
C ASP A 38 15.27 -5.87 9.13
N LEU A 39 16.13 -5.97 8.11
CA LEU A 39 17.18 -6.99 8.06
C LEU A 39 18.24 -6.78 9.17
N ILE A 40 18.65 -5.54 9.40
CA ILE A 40 19.58 -5.17 10.48
C ILE A 40 18.98 -5.47 11.85
N ASN A 41 17.71 -5.12 12.07
CA ASN A 41 16.99 -5.38 13.32
C ASN A 41 16.93 -6.89 13.63
N LEU A 42 16.67 -7.71 12.61
CA LEU A 42 16.72 -9.17 12.74
C LEU A 42 18.11 -9.68 13.15
N ILE A 43 19.19 -9.10 12.61
CA ILE A 43 20.55 -9.44 13.02
C ILE A 43 20.75 -9.09 14.49
N TYR A 44 20.32 -7.91 14.94
CA TYR A 44 20.43 -7.52 16.34
C TYR A 44 19.67 -8.46 17.28
N ILE A 45 18.47 -8.87 16.91
CA ILE A 45 17.69 -9.84 17.70
C ILE A 45 18.38 -11.22 17.70
N SER A 46 18.93 -11.64 16.57
CA SER A 46 19.67 -12.90 16.49
C SER A 46 20.92 -12.89 17.38
N LEU A 47 21.58 -11.73 17.54
CA LEU A 47 22.76 -11.57 18.40
C LEU A 47 22.43 -11.69 19.90
N LEU A 48 21.17 -11.52 20.30
CA LEU A 48 20.74 -11.79 21.68
C LEU A 48 20.82 -13.28 22.04
N GLY A 49 20.93 -14.18 21.05
CA GLY A 49 21.13 -15.62 21.26
C GLY A 49 19.92 -16.37 21.84
N GLN A 50 18.79 -15.69 22.04
CA GLN A 50 17.59 -16.25 22.65
C GLN A 50 16.55 -16.63 21.58
N GLN A 51 16.40 -17.93 21.30
CA GLN A 51 15.43 -18.41 20.32
C GLN A 51 13.98 -17.99 20.64
N THR A 52 13.63 -17.89 21.93
CA THR A 52 12.33 -17.41 22.41
C THR A 52 12.05 -15.95 22.03
N VAL A 53 13.07 -15.08 22.10
CA VAL A 53 12.96 -13.66 21.70
C VAL A 53 12.80 -13.54 20.19
N ALA A 54 13.59 -14.30 19.41
CA ALA A 54 13.48 -14.30 17.95
C ALA A 54 12.09 -14.79 17.49
N ALA A 55 11.56 -15.85 18.10
CA ALA A 55 10.21 -16.34 17.82
C ALA A 55 9.13 -15.31 18.21
N ALA A 56 9.29 -14.63 19.35
CA ALA A 56 8.36 -13.60 19.81
C ALA A 56 8.28 -12.43 18.83
N VAL A 57 9.42 -11.98 18.29
CA VAL A 57 9.45 -10.94 17.26
C VAL A 57 8.81 -11.41 15.96
N GLY A 58 8.96 -12.67 15.58
CA GLY A 58 8.27 -13.24 14.41
C GLY A 58 6.73 -13.17 14.53
N PHE A 59 6.19 -13.55 15.69
CA PHE A 59 4.75 -13.43 15.96
C PHE A 59 4.28 -11.98 15.99
N ALA A 60 5.02 -11.11 16.69
CA ALA A 60 4.70 -9.68 16.73
C ALA A 60 4.79 -9.01 15.35
N GLY A 61 5.78 -9.39 14.54
CA GLY A 61 5.96 -8.94 13.17
C GLY A 61 4.81 -9.35 12.27
N THR A 62 4.26 -10.55 12.44
CA THR A 62 3.06 -11.00 11.71
C THR A 62 1.87 -10.09 12.02
N VAL A 63 1.59 -9.83 13.30
CA VAL A 63 0.50 -8.91 13.71
C VAL A 63 0.76 -7.48 13.19
N GLY A 64 2.00 -7.00 13.29
CA GLY A 64 2.41 -5.70 12.77
C GLY A 64 2.22 -5.57 11.26
N PHE A 65 2.48 -6.63 10.50
CA PHE A 65 2.29 -6.66 9.05
C PHE A 65 0.81 -6.52 8.66
N PHE A 66 -0.11 -7.12 9.42
CA PHE A 66 -1.55 -6.89 9.26
C PHE A 66 -1.94 -5.44 9.57
N GLN A 67 -1.42 -4.86 10.65
CA GLN A 67 -1.68 -3.46 11.02
C GLN A 67 -1.20 -2.48 9.93
N VAL A 68 0.02 -2.68 9.42
CA VAL A 68 0.56 -1.88 8.31
C VAL A 68 -0.25 -2.07 7.04
N SER A 69 -0.68 -3.29 6.71
CA SER A 69 -1.52 -3.57 5.53
C SER A 69 -2.85 -2.78 5.57
N ILE A 70 -3.47 -2.69 6.76
CA ILE A 70 -4.66 -1.87 6.96
C ILE A 70 -4.33 -0.37 6.77
N ALA A 71 -3.23 0.11 7.35
CA ALA A 71 -2.80 1.50 7.18
C ALA A 71 -2.50 1.86 5.71
N ILE A 72 -1.86 0.98 4.95
CA ILE A 72 -1.64 1.15 3.50
C ILE A 72 -2.99 1.29 2.80
N GLY A 73 -3.94 0.38 3.06
CA GLY A 73 -5.28 0.43 2.45
C GLY A 73 -6.02 1.74 2.71
N LEU A 74 -6.01 2.22 3.95
CA LEU A 74 -6.64 3.48 4.33
C LEU A 74 -5.97 4.70 3.65
N THR A 75 -4.64 4.70 3.56
CA THR A 75 -3.90 5.82 2.95
C THR A 75 -4.01 5.86 1.42
N ILE A 76 -4.29 4.73 0.75
CA ILE A 76 -4.61 4.69 -0.69
C ILE A 76 -5.87 5.51 -0.99
N GLY A 77 -6.95 5.34 -0.20
CA GLY A 77 -8.18 6.10 -0.41
C GLY A 77 -8.02 7.59 -0.10
N LEU A 78 -7.27 7.93 0.94
CA LEU A 78 -6.87 9.31 1.24
C LEU A 78 -6.14 9.95 0.05
N SER A 79 -5.09 9.29 -0.44
CA SER A 79 -4.26 9.79 -1.54
C SER A 79 -5.07 9.95 -2.83
N THR A 80 -5.94 8.99 -3.13
CA THR A 80 -6.83 9.03 -4.30
C THR A 80 -7.77 10.23 -4.24
N ALA A 81 -8.50 10.39 -3.12
CA ALA A 81 -9.49 11.44 -2.95
C ALA A 81 -8.88 12.85 -3.02
N VAL A 82 -7.66 13.02 -2.49
CA VAL A 82 -6.92 14.29 -2.56
C VAL A 82 -6.37 14.52 -3.96
N SER A 83 -5.72 13.52 -4.57
CA SER A 83 -5.11 13.64 -5.91
C SER A 83 -6.13 14.01 -6.99
N ILE A 84 -7.36 13.46 -6.94
CA ILE A 84 -8.44 13.84 -7.86
C ILE A 84 -8.78 15.33 -7.73
N ARG A 85 -8.91 15.84 -6.50
CA ARG A 85 -9.26 17.25 -6.25
C ARG A 85 -8.13 18.22 -6.61
N VAL A 86 -6.88 17.82 -6.37
CA VAL A 86 -5.70 18.56 -6.85
C VAL A 86 -5.71 18.65 -8.37
N GLY A 87 -5.95 17.53 -9.05
CA GLY A 87 -6.08 17.49 -10.52
C GLY A 87 -7.22 18.35 -11.06
N ALA A 88 -8.33 18.43 -10.33
CA ALA A 88 -9.49 19.26 -10.67
C ALA A 88 -9.30 20.77 -10.34
N GLY A 89 -8.15 21.18 -9.80
CA GLY A 89 -7.90 22.57 -9.38
C GLY A 89 -8.64 22.99 -8.09
N GLN A 90 -9.22 22.04 -7.35
CA GLN A 90 -10.03 22.30 -6.16
C GLN A 90 -9.21 22.19 -4.87
N MET A 91 -8.20 23.07 -4.70
CA MET A 91 -7.22 22.95 -3.61
C MET A 91 -7.85 23.06 -2.20
N GLU A 92 -8.83 23.95 -2.01
CA GLU A 92 -9.53 24.07 -0.71
C GLU A 92 -10.29 22.79 -0.33
N ALA A 93 -10.97 22.17 -1.31
CA ALA A 93 -11.63 20.89 -1.09
C ALA A 93 -10.60 19.77 -0.85
N ALA A 94 -9.45 19.81 -1.55
CA ALA A 94 -8.36 18.86 -1.34
C ALA A 94 -7.81 18.96 0.10
N ARG A 95 -7.59 20.18 0.61
CA ARG A 95 -7.14 20.45 1.98
C ARG A 95 -8.13 19.97 3.04
N ARG A 96 -9.42 20.23 2.85
CA ARG A 96 -10.47 19.78 3.77
C ARG A 96 -10.55 18.26 3.84
N VAL A 97 -10.54 17.59 2.68
CA VAL A 97 -10.55 16.12 2.58
C VAL A 97 -9.28 15.50 3.13
N ALA A 98 -8.12 16.13 2.94
CA ALA A 98 -6.87 15.69 3.53
C ALA A 98 -6.95 15.66 5.06
N THR A 99 -7.43 16.74 5.68
CA THR A 99 -7.62 16.81 7.14
C THR A 99 -8.64 15.78 7.63
N ALA A 100 -9.82 15.71 7.01
CA ALA A 100 -10.86 14.75 7.39
C ALA A 100 -10.39 13.30 7.24
N GLY A 101 -9.70 12.99 6.15
CA GLY A 101 -9.18 11.66 5.89
C GLY A 101 -8.04 11.26 6.83
N LEU A 102 -7.15 12.18 7.23
CA LEU A 102 -6.13 11.89 8.25
C LEU A 102 -6.75 11.61 9.62
N VAL A 103 -7.78 12.38 10.02
CA VAL A 103 -8.55 12.11 11.25
C VAL A 103 -9.18 10.72 11.17
N LEU A 104 -9.84 10.40 10.05
CA LEU A 104 -10.46 9.09 9.85
C LEU A 104 -9.43 7.94 9.89
N VAL A 105 -8.31 8.06 9.18
CA VAL A 105 -7.21 7.06 9.19
C VAL A 105 -6.70 6.84 10.61
N SER A 106 -6.49 7.92 11.36
CA SER A 106 -6.02 7.85 12.76
C SER A 106 -7.03 7.15 13.67
N LEU A 107 -8.32 7.49 13.55
CA LEU A 107 -9.38 6.89 14.35
C LEU A 107 -9.53 5.39 14.06
N LEU A 108 -9.55 5.00 12.78
CA LEU A 108 -9.69 3.59 12.39
C LEU A 108 -8.47 2.77 12.81
N THR A 109 -7.27 3.31 12.69
CA THR A 109 -6.06 2.60 13.12
C THR A 109 -5.88 2.58 14.63
N ALA A 110 -6.38 3.59 15.35
CA ALA A 110 -6.50 3.55 16.81
C ALA A 110 -7.48 2.46 17.26
N LEU A 111 -8.63 2.33 16.59
CA LEU A 111 -9.58 1.25 16.87
C LEU A 111 -8.94 -0.13 16.62
N VAL A 112 -8.19 -0.30 15.53
CA VAL A 112 -7.43 -1.53 15.26
C VAL A 112 -6.39 -1.79 16.34
N ALA A 113 -5.68 -0.77 16.82
CA ALA A 113 -4.70 -0.91 17.89
C ALA A 113 -5.36 -1.37 19.20
N VAL A 114 -6.46 -0.73 19.60
CA VAL A 114 -7.24 -1.11 20.78
C VAL A 114 -7.78 -2.54 20.64
N ALA A 115 -8.36 -2.88 19.48
CA ALA A 115 -8.85 -4.23 19.22
C ALA A 115 -7.72 -5.26 19.27
N THR A 116 -6.53 -4.94 18.75
CA THR A 116 -5.35 -5.81 18.84
C THR A 116 -4.98 -6.05 20.29
N VAL A 117 -4.92 -4.99 21.12
CA VAL A 117 -4.57 -5.10 22.54
C VAL A 117 -5.59 -5.93 23.32
N LEU A 118 -6.89 -5.71 23.09
CA LEU A 118 -7.95 -6.47 23.75
C LEU A 118 -7.99 -7.94 23.32
N ALA A 119 -7.51 -8.26 22.12
CA ALA A 119 -7.47 -9.60 21.56
C ALA A 119 -6.04 -10.18 21.49
N LEU A 120 -5.09 -9.68 22.28
CA LEU A 120 -3.69 -10.10 22.22
C LEU A 120 -3.51 -11.61 22.40
N ASP A 121 -4.03 -12.15 23.49
CA ASP A 121 -3.92 -13.57 23.83
C ASP A 121 -4.55 -14.50 22.78
N PRO A 122 -5.80 -14.28 22.32
CA PRO A 122 -6.37 -15.14 21.29
C PRO A 122 -5.66 -15.00 19.94
N ILE A 123 -5.20 -13.80 19.55
CA ILE A 123 -4.45 -13.61 18.30
C ILE A 123 -3.13 -14.39 18.36
N LEU A 124 -2.36 -14.25 19.45
CA LEU A 124 -1.09 -14.95 19.61
C LEU A 124 -1.28 -16.46 19.74
N GLY A 125 -2.35 -16.91 20.42
CA GLY A 125 -2.72 -18.31 20.49
C GLY A 125 -3.06 -18.91 19.13
N LEU A 126 -3.83 -18.20 18.29
CA LEU A 126 -4.15 -18.62 16.92
C LEU A 126 -2.93 -18.70 16.01
N LEU A 127 -1.92 -17.85 16.26
CA LEU A 127 -0.64 -17.93 15.56
C LEU A 127 0.24 -19.09 16.05
N GLY A 128 -0.12 -19.76 17.14
CA GLY A 128 0.65 -20.86 17.72
C GLY A 128 1.77 -20.41 18.67
N ALA A 129 1.76 -19.16 19.14
CA ALA A 129 2.70 -18.72 20.16
C ALA A 129 2.32 -19.35 21.51
N GLU A 130 3.27 -19.95 22.23
CA GLU A 130 3.03 -20.60 23.53
C GLU A 130 4.03 -20.16 24.60
N GLY A 131 3.66 -20.36 25.87
CA GLY A 131 4.52 -20.14 27.03
C GLY A 131 5.18 -18.76 27.06
N GLU A 132 6.50 -18.77 27.24
CA GLU A 132 7.32 -17.55 27.35
C GLU A 132 7.34 -16.73 26.07
N THR A 133 7.36 -17.39 24.90
CA THR A 133 7.32 -16.71 23.60
C THR A 133 6.04 -15.88 23.44
N ARG A 134 4.89 -16.40 23.89
CA ARG A 134 3.62 -15.67 23.92
C ARG A 134 3.71 -14.44 24.82
N ARG A 135 4.26 -14.58 26.02
CA ARG A 135 4.42 -13.48 26.99
C ARG A 135 5.29 -12.35 26.43
N LEU A 136 6.42 -12.70 25.83
CA LEU A 136 7.34 -11.74 25.21
C LEU A 136 6.70 -11.02 24.00
N ALA A 137 6.02 -11.77 23.13
CA ALA A 137 5.31 -11.20 21.99
C ALA A 137 4.18 -10.25 22.43
N ALA A 138 3.42 -10.62 23.46
CA ALA A 138 2.37 -9.79 24.03
C ALA A 138 2.91 -8.48 24.61
N GLY A 139 4.01 -8.53 25.36
CA GLY A 139 4.66 -7.34 25.90
C GLY A 139 5.17 -6.40 24.81
N TYR A 140 5.79 -6.94 23.76
CA TYR A 140 6.25 -6.17 22.60
C TYR A 140 5.08 -5.50 21.87
N LEU A 141 3.99 -6.23 21.61
CA LEU A 141 2.81 -5.71 20.93
C LEU A 141 2.06 -4.67 21.76
N LEU A 142 1.96 -4.85 23.07
CA LEU A 142 1.34 -3.88 23.98
C LEU A 142 2.06 -2.52 23.87
N LEU A 143 3.40 -2.53 23.86
CA LEU A 143 4.19 -1.30 23.77
C LEU A 143 4.08 -0.66 22.38
N THR A 144 4.16 -1.46 21.32
CA THR A 144 4.15 -0.95 19.94
C THR A 144 2.74 -0.56 19.47
N ALA A 145 1.67 -1.11 20.04
CA ALA A 145 0.29 -0.79 19.67
C ALA A 145 -0.04 0.72 19.79
N VAL A 146 0.51 1.39 20.79
CA VAL A 146 0.31 2.85 21.01
C VAL A 146 0.81 3.69 19.82
N SER A 147 1.78 3.18 19.06
CA SER A 147 2.35 3.86 17.89
C SER A 147 1.65 3.57 16.57
N VAL A 148 0.63 2.70 16.54
CA VAL A 148 -0.09 2.32 15.31
C VAL A 148 -0.83 3.52 14.67
N PRO A 149 -1.47 4.43 15.42
CA PRO A 149 -1.99 5.68 14.84
C PRO A 149 -0.88 6.61 14.32
N ALA A 150 0.30 6.61 14.95
CA ALA A 150 1.42 7.45 14.51
C ALA A 150 1.98 6.98 13.16
N VAL A 151 2.17 5.67 12.98
CA VAL A 151 2.67 5.13 11.70
C VAL A 151 1.67 5.38 10.57
N SER A 152 0.37 5.23 10.83
CA SER A 152 -0.67 5.48 9.83
C SER A 152 -0.77 6.97 9.46
N LEU A 153 -0.59 7.87 10.43
CA LEU A 153 -0.48 9.31 10.19
C LEU A 153 0.71 9.66 9.30
N GLY A 154 1.92 9.19 9.63
CA GLY A 154 3.09 9.47 8.81
C GLY A 154 2.99 8.88 7.40
N MET A 155 2.40 7.69 7.26
CA MET A 155 2.08 7.13 5.94
C MET A 155 1.04 7.97 5.19
N GLY A 156 0.03 8.48 5.89
CA GLY A 156 -0.96 9.40 5.35
C GLY A 156 -0.33 10.68 4.83
N PHE A 157 0.53 11.33 5.62
CA PHE A 157 1.28 12.50 5.19
C PHE A 157 2.20 12.20 4.01
N ALA A 158 2.93 11.08 4.02
CA ALA A 158 3.74 10.65 2.90
C ALA A 158 2.89 10.45 1.63
N ALA A 159 1.66 9.97 1.78
CA ALA A 159 0.72 9.79 0.67
C ALA A 159 0.14 11.13 0.16
N LEU A 160 -0.05 12.13 1.03
CA LEU A 160 -0.42 13.49 0.66
C LEU A 160 0.70 14.20 -0.10
N LEU A 161 1.96 14.05 0.32
CA LEU A 161 3.12 14.56 -0.40
C LEU A 161 3.20 13.97 -1.81
N ARG A 162 2.93 12.66 -1.96
CA ARG A 162 2.82 12.04 -3.28
C ARG A 162 1.63 12.58 -4.07
N ALA A 163 0.51 12.87 -3.41
CA ALA A 163 -0.69 13.43 -4.04
C ALA A 163 -0.46 14.80 -4.70
N VAL A 164 0.55 15.56 -4.28
CA VAL A 164 0.96 16.84 -4.89
C VAL A 164 2.26 16.75 -5.71
N GLY A 165 2.79 15.54 -5.89
CA GLY A 165 4.00 15.31 -6.69
C GLY A 165 5.32 15.67 -6.00
N ASP A 166 5.34 15.76 -4.66
CA ASP A 166 6.55 15.85 -3.88
C ASP A 166 7.11 14.47 -3.51
N ALA A 167 7.75 13.85 -4.50
CA ALA A 167 8.38 12.54 -4.39
C ALA A 167 9.48 12.51 -3.32
N ARG A 168 10.28 13.58 -3.24
CA ARG A 168 11.43 13.67 -2.34
C ARG A 168 10.97 13.87 -0.90
N GLY A 169 9.99 14.75 -0.66
CA GLY A 169 9.40 14.93 0.66
C GLY A 169 8.82 13.61 1.18
N SER A 170 8.05 12.91 0.35
CA SER A 170 7.50 11.59 0.71
C SER A 170 8.58 10.55 1.06
N MET A 171 9.66 10.49 0.25
CA MET A 171 10.81 9.63 0.52
C MET A 171 11.49 9.97 1.86
N MET A 172 11.65 11.26 2.18
CA MET A 172 12.27 11.68 3.45
C MET A 172 11.46 11.28 4.67
N VAL A 173 10.13 11.22 4.59
CA VAL A 173 9.28 10.72 5.68
C VAL A 173 9.67 9.29 6.04
N THR A 174 9.76 8.41 5.04
CA THR A 174 10.11 7.00 5.25
C THR A 174 11.58 6.82 5.61
N LEU A 175 12.48 7.54 4.93
CA LEU A 175 13.92 7.43 5.17
C LEU A 175 14.32 7.91 6.56
N ALA A 176 13.74 9.00 7.06
CA ALA A 176 14.03 9.50 8.40
C ALA A 176 13.65 8.48 9.49
N ALA A 177 12.52 7.80 9.32
CA ALA A 177 12.09 6.75 10.23
C ALA A 177 13.01 5.53 10.18
N ALA A 178 13.42 5.10 8.97
CA ALA A 178 14.36 4.00 8.81
C ALA A 178 15.72 4.33 9.46
N ILE A 179 16.28 5.52 9.21
CA ILE A 179 17.54 5.95 9.83
C ILE A 179 17.41 6.02 11.35
N ALA A 180 16.30 6.56 11.86
CA ALA A 180 16.06 6.60 13.31
C ALA A 180 16.06 5.20 13.91
N THR A 181 15.35 4.23 13.31
CA THR A 181 15.36 2.85 13.78
C THR A 181 16.77 2.26 13.72
N ALA A 182 17.51 2.44 12.62
CA ALA A 182 18.86 1.93 12.46
C ALA A 182 19.84 2.41 13.55
N VAL A 183 19.64 3.64 14.04
CA VAL A 183 20.48 4.26 15.07
C VAL A 183 19.97 3.94 16.48
N LEU A 184 18.65 3.99 16.70
CA LEU A 184 18.03 3.77 18.00
C LEU A 184 18.07 2.31 18.42
N ASP A 185 17.94 1.37 17.49
CA ASP A 185 17.97 -0.06 17.79
C ASP A 185 19.24 -0.48 18.55
N PRO A 186 20.47 -0.32 18.01
CA PRO A 186 21.66 -0.78 18.71
C PRO A 186 21.90 -0.01 20.02
N LEU A 187 21.53 1.28 20.05
CA LEU A 187 21.64 2.11 21.25
C LEU A 187 20.74 1.61 22.39
N LEU A 188 19.48 1.26 22.08
CA LEU A 188 18.51 0.84 23.08
C LEU A 188 18.63 -0.65 23.42
N ILE A 189 18.87 -1.51 22.43
CA ILE A 189 19.02 -2.95 22.61
C ILE A 189 20.31 -3.24 23.39
N PHE A 190 21.47 -2.80 22.88
CA PHE A 190 22.77 -3.14 23.45
C PHE A 190 23.31 -2.05 24.39
N GLY A 191 23.18 -0.77 24.01
CA GLY A 191 23.75 0.33 24.79
C GLY A 191 23.08 0.54 26.15
N LEU A 192 21.75 0.39 26.22
CA LEU A 192 20.98 0.46 27.47
C LEU A 192 20.59 -0.90 28.05
N GLY A 193 20.91 -2.00 27.36
CA GLY A 193 20.59 -3.36 27.80
C GLY A 193 19.08 -3.63 27.94
N LEU A 194 18.25 -2.99 27.10
CA LEU A 194 16.79 -3.13 27.18
C LEU A 194 16.25 -4.30 26.33
N ASP A 195 17.13 -5.06 25.66
CA ASP A 195 16.79 -6.22 24.82
C ASP A 195 15.57 -5.97 23.92
N LEU A 196 14.55 -6.84 24.02
CA LEU A 196 13.31 -6.76 23.25
C LEU A 196 12.49 -5.49 23.53
N THR A 197 12.52 -4.99 24.77
CA THR A 197 11.85 -3.73 25.12
C THR A 197 12.51 -2.55 24.44
N GLY A 198 13.84 -2.57 24.29
CA GLY A 198 14.60 -1.57 23.55
C GLY A 198 14.15 -1.48 22.09
N ALA A 199 13.99 -2.62 21.41
CA ALA A 199 13.48 -2.69 20.04
C ALA A 199 12.04 -2.13 19.91
N ALA A 200 11.18 -2.41 20.89
CA ALA A 200 9.82 -1.88 20.91
C ALA A 200 9.79 -0.35 21.09
N ILE A 201 10.61 0.20 22.00
CA ILE A 201 10.73 1.65 22.20
C ILE A 201 11.28 2.33 20.95
N SER A 202 12.34 1.77 20.35
CA SER A 202 12.90 2.25 19.09
C SER A 202 11.81 2.37 18.00
N THR A 203 11.00 1.32 17.85
CA THR A 203 9.88 1.30 16.91
C THR A 203 8.88 2.43 17.17
N VAL A 204 8.51 2.67 18.43
CA VAL A 204 7.59 3.77 18.80
C VAL A 204 8.20 5.13 18.42
N LEU A 205 9.46 5.38 18.78
CA LEU A 205 10.15 6.63 18.50
C LEU A 205 10.29 6.89 16.99
N SER A 206 10.66 5.87 16.22
CA SER A 206 10.78 5.98 14.76
C SER A 206 9.43 6.26 14.07
N ARG A 207 8.33 5.68 14.58
CA ARG A 207 6.98 5.96 14.07
C ARG A 207 6.49 7.36 14.45
N LEU A 208 6.87 7.88 15.61
CA LEU A 208 6.61 9.27 15.99
C LEU A 208 7.42 10.24 15.10
N LEU A 209 8.68 9.92 14.81
CA LEU A 209 9.49 10.71 13.88
C LEU A 209 8.91 10.69 12.47
N LEU A 210 8.48 9.52 11.97
CA LEU A 210 7.76 9.36 10.71
C LEU A 210 6.55 10.31 10.65
N ALA A 211 5.71 10.32 11.68
CA ALA A 211 4.55 11.21 11.77
C ALA A 211 4.96 12.68 11.77
N TYR A 212 6.01 13.04 12.52
CA TYR A 212 6.51 14.41 12.63
C TYR A 212 7.08 14.94 11.31
N VAL A 213 7.98 14.19 10.66
CA VAL A 213 8.58 14.56 9.37
C VAL A 213 7.49 14.66 8.30
N GLY A 214 6.54 13.72 8.31
CA GLY A 214 5.35 13.76 7.45
C GLY A 214 4.51 15.02 7.66
N TRP A 215 4.17 15.33 8.91
CA TRP A 215 3.41 16.53 9.26
C TRP A 215 4.16 17.79 8.84
N HIS A 216 5.47 17.87 9.07
CA HIS A 216 6.27 19.01 8.66
C HIS A 216 6.23 19.23 7.14
N GLY A 217 6.42 18.17 6.35
CA GLY A 217 6.30 18.27 4.88
C GLY A 217 4.89 18.67 4.43
N ALA A 218 3.87 17.94 4.86
CA ALA A 218 2.51 18.14 4.38
C ALA A 218 1.86 19.43 4.89
N ALA A 219 2.04 19.77 6.17
CA ALA A 219 1.39 20.91 6.80
C ALA A 219 2.20 22.21 6.69
N ARG A 220 3.52 22.18 6.91
CA ARG A 220 4.35 23.40 6.92
C ARG A 220 4.86 23.78 5.53
N GLN A 221 5.31 22.81 4.73
CA GLN A 221 5.94 23.11 3.43
C GLN A 221 4.89 23.29 2.32
N HIS A 222 3.88 22.39 2.27
CA HIS A 222 2.87 22.40 1.20
C HIS A 222 1.49 22.92 1.65
N ALA A 223 1.28 23.21 2.93
CA ALA A 223 0.02 23.71 3.48
C ALA A 223 -1.21 22.88 3.04
N LEU A 224 -1.10 21.55 3.13
CA LEU A 224 -2.13 20.60 2.65
C LEU A 224 -3.24 20.35 3.66
N LEU A 225 -3.16 20.91 4.87
CA LEU A 225 -4.15 20.71 5.92
C LEU A 225 -5.09 21.92 5.99
N GLY A 226 -6.37 21.67 5.72
CA GLY A 226 -7.46 22.64 5.91
C GLY A 226 -8.00 22.62 7.33
N ARG A 227 -8.91 23.56 7.63
CA ARG A 227 -9.67 23.56 8.90
C ARG A 227 -10.54 22.30 8.98
N PHE A 228 -10.63 21.71 10.17
CA PHE A 228 -11.55 20.60 10.40
C PHE A 228 -12.98 21.15 10.45
N GLU A 229 -13.85 20.65 9.59
CA GLU A 229 -15.25 21.05 9.48
C GLU A 229 -16.15 19.87 9.86
N PRO A 230 -16.68 19.82 11.10
CA PRO A 230 -17.49 18.70 11.57
C PRO A 230 -18.72 18.42 10.69
N ALA A 231 -19.32 19.46 10.11
CA ALA A 231 -20.49 19.34 9.24
C ALA A 231 -20.19 18.66 7.90
N ALA A 232 -18.98 18.85 7.35
CA ALA A 232 -18.55 18.25 6.09
C ALA A 232 -17.93 16.85 6.28
N PHE A 233 -17.53 16.51 7.51
CA PHE A 233 -16.82 15.27 7.84
C PHE A 233 -17.51 14.00 7.32
N PRO A 234 -18.83 13.78 7.45
CA PRO A 234 -19.47 12.56 6.94
C PRO A 234 -19.32 12.38 5.43
N ALA A 235 -19.42 13.47 4.66
CA ALA A 235 -19.30 13.44 3.20
C ALA A 235 -17.85 13.19 2.76
N ASP A 236 -16.90 13.88 3.38
CA ASP A 236 -15.47 13.73 3.09
C ASP A 236 -14.96 12.34 3.52
N ALA A 237 -15.40 11.84 4.69
CA ALA A 237 -15.11 10.48 5.15
C ALA A 237 -15.69 9.43 4.21
N ARG A 238 -16.92 9.60 3.72
CA ARG A 238 -17.52 8.69 2.72
C ARG A 238 -16.71 8.65 1.43
N ALA A 239 -16.22 9.79 0.95
CA ALA A 239 -15.38 9.84 -0.25
C ALA A 239 -14.05 9.08 -0.07
N VAL A 240 -13.43 9.19 1.11
CA VAL A 240 -12.20 8.45 1.45
C VAL A 240 -12.48 6.95 1.64
N LEU A 241 -13.56 6.59 2.35
CA LEU A 241 -13.93 5.20 2.64
C LEU A 241 -14.37 4.41 1.42
N ALA A 242 -14.97 5.06 0.42
CA ALA A 242 -15.39 4.42 -0.82
C ALA A 242 -14.21 3.72 -1.54
N VAL A 243 -12.99 4.25 -1.39
CA VAL A 243 -11.76 3.63 -1.91
C VAL A 243 -11.02 2.87 -0.82
N SER A 244 -10.94 3.43 0.40
CA SER A 244 -10.16 2.86 1.50
C SER A 244 -10.67 1.50 1.95
N GLY A 245 -11.99 1.30 2.08
CA GLY A 245 -12.56 0.04 2.53
C GLY A 245 -12.16 -1.14 1.64
N PRO A 246 -12.43 -1.09 0.32
CA PRO A 246 -11.97 -2.13 -0.60
C PRO A 246 -10.44 -2.22 -0.72
N ALA A 247 -9.71 -1.11 -0.59
CA ALA A 247 -8.24 -1.12 -0.62
C ALA A 247 -7.65 -1.82 0.62
N VAL A 248 -8.24 -1.67 1.81
CA VAL A 248 -7.88 -2.44 3.01
C VAL A 248 -8.08 -3.93 2.75
N LEU A 249 -9.26 -4.32 2.24
CA LEU A 249 -9.52 -5.72 1.87
C LEU A 249 -8.53 -6.25 0.83
N SER A 250 -8.13 -5.42 -0.15
CA SER A 250 -7.14 -5.78 -1.16
C SER A 250 -5.77 -6.08 -0.52
N ASN A 251 -5.33 -5.24 0.41
CA ASN A 251 -4.02 -5.39 1.06
C ASN A 251 -3.98 -6.59 2.02
N LEU A 252 -5.11 -6.95 2.63
CA LEU A 252 -5.22 -8.14 3.49
C LEU A 252 -5.12 -9.47 2.74
N ALA A 253 -5.34 -9.50 1.43
CA ALA A 253 -5.19 -10.73 0.63
C ALA A 253 -3.74 -11.22 0.58
N THR A 254 -2.77 -10.32 0.58
CA THR A 254 -1.33 -10.65 0.50
C THR A 254 -0.85 -11.48 1.69
N PRO A 255 -1.01 -11.06 2.96
CA PRO A 255 -0.59 -11.87 4.10
C PRO A 255 -1.32 -13.22 4.18
N VAL A 256 -2.58 -13.29 3.77
CA VAL A 256 -3.33 -14.55 3.74
C VAL A 256 -2.73 -15.52 2.72
N GLY A 257 -2.45 -15.05 1.51
CA GLY A 257 -1.79 -15.87 0.48
C GLY A 257 -0.38 -16.30 0.90
N ALA A 258 0.39 -15.41 1.52
CA ALA A 258 1.72 -15.72 2.04
C ALA A 258 1.67 -16.79 3.15
N ALA A 259 0.75 -16.67 4.10
CA ALA A 259 0.57 -17.66 5.17
C ALA A 259 0.27 -19.06 4.62
N TYR A 260 -0.55 -19.16 3.57
CA TYR A 260 -0.82 -20.44 2.91
C TYR A 260 0.45 -21.03 2.28
N VAL A 261 1.21 -20.23 1.52
CA VAL A 261 2.47 -20.68 0.88
C VAL A 261 3.48 -21.15 1.92
N THR A 262 3.65 -20.40 3.01
CA THR A 262 4.54 -20.78 4.12
C THR A 262 4.08 -22.07 4.79
N GLY A 263 2.77 -22.23 5.01
CA GLY A 263 2.19 -23.47 5.53
C GLY A 263 2.42 -24.67 4.61
N SER A 264 2.30 -24.49 3.29
CA SER A 264 2.63 -25.53 2.31
C SER A 264 4.13 -25.88 2.31
N MET A 265 5.01 -24.89 2.45
CA MET A 265 6.45 -25.12 2.57
C MET A 265 6.82 -25.89 3.84
N ALA A 266 6.11 -25.67 4.95
CA ALA A 266 6.34 -26.36 6.21
C ALA A 266 6.16 -27.89 6.11
N LEU A 267 5.36 -28.37 5.17
CA LEU A 267 5.18 -29.81 4.91
C LEU A 267 6.45 -30.49 4.37
N PHE A 268 7.39 -29.71 3.80
CA PHE A 268 8.66 -30.21 3.26
C PHE A 268 9.85 -30.03 4.24
N GLY A 269 9.55 -29.66 5.48
CA GLY A 269 10.53 -29.59 6.56
C GLY A 269 11.27 -28.25 6.69
N PRO A 270 12.13 -28.12 7.72
CA PRO A 270 12.72 -26.84 8.11
C PRO A 270 13.59 -26.18 7.03
N ALA A 271 14.28 -26.98 6.21
CA ALA A 271 15.12 -26.46 5.12
C ALA A 271 14.29 -25.75 4.04
N ALA A 272 13.11 -26.28 3.69
CA ALA A 272 12.23 -25.65 2.72
C ALA A 272 11.68 -24.31 3.24
N VAL A 273 11.28 -24.27 4.51
CA VAL A 273 10.83 -23.05 5.19
C VAL A 273 11.95 -22.01 5.27
N ALA A 274 13.18 -22.43 5.55
CA ALA A 274 14.35 -21.54 5.55
C ALA A 274 14.62 -20.96 4.16
N GLY A 275 14.45 -21.77 3.10
CA GLY A 275 14.56 -21.31 1.71
C GLY A 275 13.52 -20.25 1.38
N GLN A 276 12.26 -20.51 1.75
CA GLN A 276 11.16 -19.54 1.59
C GLN A 276 11.43 -18.24 2.37
N ALA A 277 11.82 -18.35 3.64
CA ALA A 277 12.13 -17.18 4.46
C ALA A 277 13.30 -16.37 3.89
N THR A 278 14.27 -17.02 3.25
CA THR A 278 15.37 -16.35 2.55
C THR A 278 14.86 -15.57 1.34
N ILE A 279 13.99 -16.18 0.53
CA ILE A 279 13.34 -15.52 -0.61
C ILE A 279 12.51 -14.31 -0.14
N ASP A 280 11.72 -14.47 0.92
CA ASP A 280 10.87 -13.40 1.46
C ASP A 280 11.68 -12.20 1.97
N ARG A 281 12.94 -12.41 2.36
CA ARG A 281 13.88 -11.33 2.76
C ARG A 281 14.52 -10.65 1.56
N ILE A 282 14.87 -11.41 0.51
CA ILE A 282 15.53 -10.87 -0.69
C ILE A 282 14.52 -10.12 -1.58
N THR A 283 13.31 -10.65 -1.69
CA THR A 283 12.26 -10.17 -2.60
C THR A 283 11.98 -8.67 -2.47
N PRO A 284 11.74 -8.12 -1.27
CA PRO A 284 11.37 -6.71 -1.15
C PRO A 284 12.55 -5.76 -1.46
N VAL A 285 13.78 -6.21 -1.22
CA VAL A 285 15.00 -5.46 -1.56
C VAL A 285 15.22 -5.49 -3.08
N ALA A 286 15.14 -6.67 -3.69
CA ALA A 286 15.34 -6.84 -5.13
C ALA A 286 14.27 -6.12 -5.96
N PHE A 287 13.02 -6.17 -5.52
CA PHE A 287 11.87 -5.60 -6.23
C PHE A 287 11.34 -4.31 -5.58
N GLY A 288 12.17 -3.59 -4.81
CA GLY A 288 11.77 -2.36 -4.13
C GLY A 288 11.16 -1.30 -5.07
N LEU A 289 11.65 -1.20 -6.31
CA LEU A 289 11.08 -0.34 -7.36
C LEU A 289 9.63 -0.73 -7.72
N VAL A 290 9.32 -2.02 -7.76
CA VAL A 290 7.97 -2.53 -8.08
C VAL A 290 7.01 -2.24 -6.93
N TYR A 291 7.44 -2.44 -5.68
CA TYR A 291 6.60 -2.12 -4.52
C TYR A 291 6.36 -0.61 -4.38
N ALA A 292 7.40 0.20 -4.60
CA ALA A 292 7.27 1.66 -4.58
C ALA A 292 6.32 2.19 -5.65
N LEU A 293 6.23 1.50 -6.79
CA LEU A 293 5.37 1.89 -7.91
C LEU A 293 3.88 1.91 -7.52
N SER A 294 3.42 0.99 -6.67
CA SER A 294 2.03 0.90 -6.22
C SER A 294 1.54 2.23 -5.61
N GLY A 295 2.39 2.90 -4.82
CA GLY A 295 2.10 4.21 -4.23
C GLY A 295 2.40 5.42 -5.12
N ALA A 296 3.19 5.23 -6.18
CA ALA A 296 3.61 6.28 -7.11
C ALA A 296 2.60 6.53 -8.24
N VAL A 297 2.01 5.46 -8.78
CA VAL A 297 1.15 5.52 -9.98
C VAL A 297 -0.21 6.11 -9.66
N GLY A 298 -0.75 5.82 -8.47
CA GLY A 298 -2.08 6.27 -8.04
C GLY A 298 -2.28 7.78 -8.20
N PRO A 299 -1.46 8.62 -7.57
CA PRO A 299 -1.54 10.08 -7.70
C PRO A 299 -1.45 10.60 -9.14
N ILE A 300 -0.60 9.99 -9.98
CA ILE A 300 -0.45 10.38 -11.39
C ILE A 300 -1.77 10.11 -12.14
N ILE A 301 -2.36 8.93 -11.95
CA ILE A 301 -3.65 8.57 -12.54
C ILE A 301 -4.76 9.48 -12.02
N ALA A 302 -4.87 9.65 -10.70
CA ALA A 302 -5.94 10.41 -10.07
C ALA A 302 -5.92 11.90 -10.44
N GLN A 303 -4.75 12.56 -10.49
CA GLN A 303 -4.69 13.95 -10.93
C GLN A 303 -5.15 14.10 -12.38
N ASN A 304 -4.66 13.24 -13.28
CA ASN A 304 -5.07 13.31 -14.69
C ASN A 304 -6.56 12.98 -14.86
N LEU A 305 -7.10 12.07 -14.06
CA LEU A 305 -8.54 11.79 -14.01
C LEU A 305 -9.34 13.01 -13.54
N GLY A 306 -8.92 13.64 -12.44
CA GLY A 306 -9.57 14.85 -11.90
C GLY A 306 -9.56 16.03 -12.87
N ALA A 307 -8.54 16.11 -13.73
CA ALA A 307 -8.43 17.11 -14.79
C ALA A 307 -9.13 16.71 -16.11
N GLY A 308 -9.79 15.54 -16.17
CA GLY A 308 -10.43 15.03 -17.40
C GLY A 308 -9.46 14.62 -18.51
N ARG A 309 -8.16 14.43 -18.21
CA ARG A 309 -7.11 14.08 -19.18
C ARG A 309 -6.97 12.56 -19.36
N PHE A 310 -8.00 11.91 -19.91
CA PHE A 310 -8.05 10.46 -20.07
C PHE A 310 -6.91 9.86 -20.92
N ASP A 311 -6.43 10.57 -21.94
CA ASP A 311 -5.28 10.13 -22.75
C ASP A 311 -4.02 9.99 -21.91
N ARG A 312 -3.83 10.88 -20.93
CA ARG A 312 -2.72 10.84 -19.99
C ARG A 312 -2.92 9.75 -18.94
N VAL A 313 -4.15 9.44 -18.54
CA VAL A 313 -4.43 8.27 -17.68
C VAL A 313 -3.97 6.99 -18.37
N ARG A 314 -4.32 6.79 -19.65
CA ARG A 314 -3.87 5.62 -20.44
C ARG A 314 -2.35 5.61 -20.63
N SER A 315 -1.74 6.76 -20.91
CA SER A 315 -0.29 6.88 -21.06
C SER A 315 0.43 6.56 -19.76
N ALA A 316 -0.05 7.06 -18.61
CA ALA A 316 0.51 6.75 -17.30
C ALA A 316 0.44 5.27 -16.98
N MET A 317 -0.67 4.59 -17.30
CA MET A 317 -0.80 3.14 -17.15
C MET A 317 0.22 2.38 -18.01
N ARG A 318 0.30 2.70 -19.31
CA ARG A 318 1.24 2.06 -20.23
C ARG A 318 2.69 2.26 -19.78
N ASP A 319 3.06 3.50 -19.47
CA ASP A 319 4.41 3.85 -19.07
C ASP A 319 4.78 3.18 -17.72
N SER A 320 3.82 3.03 -16.81
CA SER A 320 4.01 2.27 -15.57
C SER A 320 4.28 0.80 -15.81
N LEU A 321 3.56 0.15 -16.74
CA LEU A 321 3.81 -1.25 -17.09
C LEU A 321 5.16 -1.45 -17.78
N VAL A 322 5.53 -0.55 -18.70
CA VAL A 322 6.86 -0.58 -19.32
C VAL A 322 7.95 -0.43 -18.25
N PHE A 323 7.76 0.49 -17.30
CA PHE A 323 8.69 0.66 -16.19
C PHE A 323 8.80 -0.61 -15.32
N VAL A 324 7.68 -1.26 -14.99
CA VAL A 324 7.68 -2.55 -14.25
C VAL A 324 8.51 -3.59 -14.99
N VAL A 325 8.27 -3.78 -16.28
CA VAL A 325 8.98 -4.79 -17.08
C VAL A 325 10.48 -4.51 -17.04
N LEU A 326 10.91 -3.27 -17.30
CA LEU A 326 12.33 -2.91 -17.29
C LEU A 326 12.96 -3.07 -15.90
N ALA A 327 12.28 -2.62 -14.84
CA ALA A 327 12.77 -2.73 -13.47
C ALA A 327 12.90 -4.19 -13.01
N VAL A 328 11.91 -5.04 -13.35
CA VAL A 328 11.94 -6.47 -13.00
C VAL A 328 13.00 -7.21 -13.80
N LEU A 329 13.14 -6.94 -15.11
CA LEU A 329 14.20 -7.56 -15.91
C LEU A 329 15.60 -7.20 -15.38
N ALA A 330 15.81 -5.95 -14.99
CA ALA A 330 17.06 -5.53 -14.37
C ALA A 330 17.32 -6.24 -13.03
N ALA A 331 16.33 -6.24 -12.14
CA ALA A 331 16.44 -6.93 -10.84
C ALA A 331 16.64 -8.45 -11.00
N TRP A 332 15.93 -9.07 -11.94
CA TRP A 332 16.05 -10.49 -12.23
C TRP A 332 17.42 -10.84 -12.79
N ALA A 333 17.97 -10.04 -13.71
CA ALA A 333 19.34 -10.23 -14.19
C ALA A 333 20.37 -10.14 -13.06
N LEU A 334 20.21 -9.19 -12.12
CA LEU A 334 21.07 -9.07 -10.94
C LEU A 334 20.95 -10.29 -10.02
N LEU A 335 19.74 -10.78 -9.77
CA LEU A 335 19.52 -11.99 -8.98
C LEU A 335 20.14 -13.22 -9.64
N TRP A 336 19.99 -13.34 -10.96
CA TRP A 336 20.55 -14.45 -11.73
C TRP A 336 22.09 -14.47 -11.67
N LEU A 337 22.74 -13.32 -11.84
CA LEU A 337 24.20 -13.18 -11.74
C LEU A 337 24.70 -13.34 -10.28
N GLY A 338 23.91 -12.88 -9.30
CA GLY A 338 24.27 -12.88 -7.88
C GLY A 338 23.84 -14.11 -7.09
N GLN A 339 23.24 -15.13 -7.73
CA GLN A 339 22.62 -16.24 -7.02
C GLN A 339 23.60 -17.03 -6.12
N ASP A 340 24.86 -17.23 -6.56
CA ASP A 340 25.87 -17.92 -5.76
C ASP A 340 26.28 -17.11 -4.53
N LEU A 341 26.39 -15.79 -4.68
CA LEU A 341 26.68 -14.89 -3.57
C LEU A 341 25.55 -14.92 -2.54
N LEU A 342 24.28 -14.95 -3.00
CA LEU A 342 23.13 -15.04 -2.11
C LEU A 342 23.10 -16.38 -1.35
N VAL A 343 23.34 -17.50 -2.04
CA VAL A 343 23.41 -18.82 -1.41
C VAL A 343 24.53 -18.85 -0.34
N ALA A 344 25.70 -18.28 -0.65
CA ALA A 344 26.81 -18.20 0.30
C ALA A 344 26.51 -17.25 1.48
N ALA A 345 25.95 -16.07 1.22
CA ALA A 345 25.66 -15.06 2.25
C ALA A 345 24.63 -15.54 3.27
N PHE A 346 23.66 -16.35 2.85
CA PHE A 346 22.66 -16.94 3.74
C PHE A 346 23.05 -18.32 4.27
N SER A 347 24.28 -18.79 4.00
CA SER A 347 24.74 -20.14 4.36
C SER A 347 23.75 -21.22 3.95
N ALA A 348 23.09 -21.05 2.80
CA ALA A 348 22.04 -21.93 2.33
C ALA A 348 22.67 -23.24 1.80
N GLN A 349 22.12 -24.38 2.24
CA GLN A 349 22.59 -25.72 1.85
C GLN A 349 21.42 -26.62 1.46
N GLY A 350 21.70 -27.64 0.64
CA GLY A 350 20.71 -28.61 0.18
C GLY A 350 19.46 -27.95 -0.41
N VAL A 351 18.29 -28.37 0.08
CA VAL A 351 16.97 -27.88 -0.34
C VAL A 351 16.85 -26.35 -0.24
N THR A 352 17.43 -25.73 0.80
CA THR A 352 17.41 -24.26 0.95
C THR A 352 18.08 -23.58 -0.25
N ALA A 353 19.25 -24.08 -0.66
CA ALA A 353 20.00 -23.52 -1.78
C ALA A 353 19.29 -23.77 -3.12
N GLU A 354 18.69 -24.95 -3.32
CA GLU A 354 17.92 -25.28 -4.51
C GLU A 354 16.72 -24.33 -4.70
N ILE A 355 15.97 -24.07 -3.63
CA ILE A 355 14.82 -23.15 -3.63
C ILE A 355 15.25 -21.73 -3.97
N VAL A 356 16.33 -21.24 -3.35
CA VAL A 356 16.87 -19.89 -3.63
C VAL A 356 17.35 -19.77 -5.08
N ARG A 357 18.05 -20.78 -5.60
CA ARG A 357 18.50 -20.81 -7.01
C ARG A 357 17.31 -20.86 -7.97
N LEU A 358 16.30 -21.70 -7.70
CA LEU A 358 15.08 -21.77 -8.51
C LEU A 358 14.40 -20.39 -8.59
N PHE A 359 14.32 -19.68 -7.47
CA PHE A 359 13.79 -18.34 -7.43
C PHE A 359 14.58 -17.38 -8.32
N CYS A 360 15.91 -17.34 -8.17
CA CYS A 360 16.78 -16.44 -8.94
C CYS A 360 16.78 -16.76 -10.44
N ASN A 361 16.68 -18.03 -10.81
CA ASN A 361 16.71 -18.43 -12.23
C ASN A 361 15.35 -18.23 -12.92
N TRP A 362 14.23 -18.50 -12.27
CA TRP A 362 12.93 -18.60 -12.96
C TRP A 362 11.81 -17.82 -12.28
N VAL A 363 11.59 -18.02 -10.98
CA VAL A 363 10.39 -17.50 -10.30
C VAL A 363 10.42 -15.99 -10.19
N ALA A 364 11.60 -15.38 -10.08
CA ALA A 364 11.80 -13.93 -10.11
C ALA A 364 11.16 -13.26 -11.35
N GLY A 365 11.14 -13.93 -12.52
CA GLY A 365 10.49 -13.42 -13.73
C GLY A 365 8.97 -13.20 -13.57
N SER A 366 8.33 -13.96 -12.66
CA SER A 366 6.88 -13.81 -12.37
C SER A 366 6.52 -12.45 -11.75
N PHE A 367 7.51 -11.71 -11.21
CA PHE A 367 7.31 -10.37 -10.66
C PHE A 367 6.93 -9.31 -11.70
N ILE A 368 7.13 -9.58 -12.99
CA ILE A 368 6.56 -8.74 -14.07
C ILE A 368 5.04 -8.66 -13.91
N PHE A 369 4.40 -9.80 -13.63
CA PHE A 369 2.96 -9.91 -13.49
C PHE A 369 2.47 -9.45 -12.11
N VAL A 370 3.28 -9.63 -11.06
CA VAL A 370 3.04 -8.99 -9.76
C VAL A 370 3.00 -7.47 -9.90
N GLY A 371 3.98 -6.88 -10.59
CA GLY A 371 4.01 -5.44 -10.84
C GLY A 371 2.85 -4.98 -11.74
N ALA A 372 2.48 -5.77 -12.76
CA ALA A 372 1.29 -5.50 -13.56
C ALA A 372 0.01 -5.46 -12.71
N LEU A 373 -0.12 -6.39 -11.76
CA LEU A 373 -1.22 -6.38 -10.79
C LEU A 373 -1.20 -5.11 -9.92
N PHE A 374 -0.04 -4.67 -9.43
CA PHE A 374 0.06 -3.43 -8.65
C PHE A 374 -0.34 -2.18 -9.45
N VAL A 375 0.12 -2.05 -10.69
CA VAL A 375 -0.30 -0.96 -11.58
C VAL A 375 -1.80 -1.00 -11.83
N SER A 376 -2.36 -2.19 -12.04
CA SER A 376 -3.80 -2.40 -12.26
C SER A 376 -4.62 -2.03 -11.03
N ASN A 377 -4.17 -2.42 -9.83
CA ASN A 377 -4.80 -2.05 -8.56
C ASN A 377 -4.80 -0.54 -8.36
N ALA A 378 -3.68 0.13 -8.64
CA ALA A 378 -3.60 1.57 -8.60
C ALA A 378 -4.63 2.19 -9.56
N ALA A 379 -4.75 1.68 -10.80
CA ALA A 379 -5.76 2.15 -11.74
C ALA A 379 -7.20 1.92 -11.21
N PHE A 380 -7.54 0.71 -10.77
CA PHE A 380 -8.89 0.38 -10.25
C PHE A 380 -9.30 1.27 -9.07
N ASN A 381 -8.39 1.48 -8.13
CA ASN A 381 -8.64 2.32 -6.96
C ASN A 381 -8.86 3.79 -7.35
N ASN A 382 -8.06 4.31 -8.29
CA ASN A 382 -8.13 5.71 -8.68
C ASN A 382 -9.25 6.02 -9.69
N LEU A 383 -9.71 5.02 -10.46
CA LEU A 383 -10.81 5.15 -11.44
C LEU A 383 -12.19 4.88 -10.85
N GLY A 384 -12.33 4.81 -9.53
CA GLY A 384 -13.62 4.58 -8.86
C GLY A 384 -14.15 3.16 -8.98
N ARG A 385 -13.31 2.17 -9.32
CA ARG A 385 -13.66 0.74 -9.34
C ARG A 385 -12.84 -0.10 -8.35
N PRO A 386 -12.73 0.31 -7.06
CA PRO A 386 -11.80 -0.29 -6.11
C PRO A 386 -12.14 -1.75 -5.76
N LEU A 387 -13.40 -2.19 -5.94
CA LEU A 387 -13.78 -3.60 -5.79
C LEU A 387 -13.09 -4.53 -6.80
N LEU A 388 -12.70 -4.03 -7.99
CA LEU A 388 -11.91 -4.82 -8.93
C LEU A 388 -10.52 -5.10 -8.36
N SER A 389 -9.89 -4.12 -7.69
CA SER A 389 -8.64 -4.36 -6.95
C SER A 389 -8.83 -5.46 -5.91
N THR A 390 -9.91 -5.40 -5.12
CA THR A 390 -10.20 -6.44 -4.13
C THR A 390 -10.36 -7.81 -4.77
N ALA A 391 -11.16 -7.91 -5.83
CA ALA A 391 -11.43 -9.16 -6.54
C ALA A 391 -10.16 -9.78 -7.13
N PHE A 392 -9.28 -8.99 -7.77
CA PHE A 392 -8.04 -9.51 -8.35
C PHE A 392 -7.02 -9.93 -7.30
N ASN A 393 -6.90 -9.19 -6.18
CA ASN A 393 -5.97 -9.58 -5.10
C ASN A 393 -6.44 -10.83 -4.37
N TRP A 394 -7.73 -10.93 -4.02
CA TRP A 394 -8.29 -12.14 -3.40
C TRP A 394 -8.36 -13.31 -4.36
N GLY A 395 -8.69 -13.07 -5.62
CA GLY A 395 -8.64 -14.08 -6.66
C GLY A 395 -7.23 -14.63 -6.84
N ARG A 396 -6.20 -13.76 -6.88
CA ARG A 396 -4.80 -14.20 -6.88
C ARG A 396 -4.48 -15.00 -5.61
N ALA A 397 -4.77 -14.47 -4.42
CA ALA A 397 -4.40 -15.11 -3.16
C ALA A 397 -5.10 -16.46 -2.94
N THR A 398 -6.32 -16.63 -3.45
CA THR A 398 -7.10 -17.86 -3.33
C THR A 398 -7.01 -18.70 -4.60
N LEU A 399 -7.80 -18.39 -5.64
CA LEU A 399 -7.89 -19.16 -6.89
C LEU A 399 -6.58 -19.24 -7.65
N GLY A 400 -5.71 -18.22 -7.57
CA GLY A 400 -4.40 -18.20 -8.20
C GLY A 400 -3.36 -19.00 -7.41
N THR A 401 -3.25 -18.75 -6.10
CA THR A 401 -2.19 -19.35 -5.28
C THR A 401 -2.59 -20.73 -4.77
N ILE A 402 -3.74 -20.90 -4.12
CA ILE A 402 -4.08 -22.11 -3.37
C ILE A 402 -4.10 -23.37 -4.25
N PRO A 403 -4.86 -23.44 -5.37
CA PRO A 403 -4.89 -24.64 -6.21
C PRO A 403 -3.54 -24.92 -6.86
N LEU A 404 -2.85 -23.89 -7.37
CA LEU A 404 -1.59 -24.08 -8.08
C LEU A 404 -0.45 -24.47 -7.15
N VAL A 405 -0.42 -23.94 -5.93
CA VAL A 405 0.50 -24.37 -4.88
C VAL A 405 0.18 -25.79 -4.42
N ALA A 406 -1.10 -26.14 -4.23
CA ALA A 406 -1.49 -27.50 -3.84
C ALA A 406 -1.08 -28.54 -4.91
N LEU A 407 -1.30 -28.22 -6.19
CA LEU A 407 -0.84 -29.05 -7.30
C LEU A 407 0.68 -29.09 -7.39
N GLY A 408 1.34 -27.95 -7.19
CA GLY A 408 2.79 -27.82 -7.18
C GLY A 408 3.45 -28.62 -6.04
N ALA A 409 2.81 -28.69 -4.87
CA ALA A 409 3.30 -29.42 -3.72
C ALA A 409 3.49 -30.92 -4.01
N ALA A 410 2.74 -31.51 -4.95
CA ALA A 410 2.97 -32.88 -5.40
C ALA A 410 4.37 -33.10 -6.01
N TYR A 411 5.03 -32.04 -6.45
CA TYR A 411 6.37 -32.03 -7.05
C TYR A 411 7.44 -31.49 -6.08
N GLY A 412 7.16 -31.44 -4.78
CA GLY A 412 8.08 -30.96 -3.77
C GLY A 412 8.07 -29.43 -3.58
N PRO A 413 9.02 -28.89 -2.78
CA PRO A 413 9.02 -27.47 -2.43
C PRO A 413 9.28 -26.55 -3.63
N ALA A 414 10.02 -27.01 -4.63
CA ALA A 414 10.20 -26.30 -5.90
C ALA A 414 8.85 -26.05 -6.60
N GLY A 415 7.96 -27.06 -6.60
CA GLY A 415 6.65 -26.93 -7.23
C GLY A 415 5.73 -25.94 -6.52
N VAL A 416 5.85 -25.78 -5.19
CA VAL A 416 5.13 -24.74 -4.43
C VAL A 416 5.48 -23.33 -4.96
N LEU A 417 6.77 -23.03 -5.12
CA LEU A 417 7.21 -21.73 -5.66
C LEU A 417 6.72 -21.49 -7.09
N VAL A 418 6.82 -22.51 -7.93
CA VAL A 418 6.36 -22.42 -9.33
C VAL A 418 4.85 -22.19 -9.37
N GLY A 419 4.08 -22.90 -8.54
CA GLY A 419 2.64 -22.71 -8.41
C GLY A 419 2.25 -21.28 -8.02
N GLN A 420 2.95 -20.71 -7.04
CA GLN A 420 2.77 -19.30 -6.64
C GLN A 420 3.10 -18.32 -7.79
N GLY A 421 4.18 -18.60 -8.54
CA GLY A 421 4.57 -17.83 -9.72
C GLY A 421 3.51 -17.87 -10.81
N LEU A 422 2.99 -19.06 -11.14
CA LEU A 422 1.94 -19.24 -12.16
C LEU A 422 0.63 -18.53 -11.77
N GLY A 423 0.24 -18.57 -10.50
CA GLY A 423 -0.91 -17.83 -10.00
C GLY A 423 -0.76 -16.32 -10.17
N SER A 424 0.47 -15.82 -9.97
CA SER A 424 0.83 -14.42 -10.20
C SER A 424 0.76 -14.04 -11.67
N VAL A 425 1.22 -14.92 -12.58
CA VAL A 425 1.16 -14.73 -14.03
C VAL A 425 -0.29 -14.60 -14.51
N LEU A 426 -1.15 -15.53 -14.10
CA LEU A 426 -2.56 -15.56 -14.50
C LEU A 426 -3.29 -14.28 -14.08
N PHE A 427 -3.26 -13.97 -12.78
CA PHE A 427 -4.01 -12.83 -12.24
C PHE A 427 -3.38 -11.49 -12.59
N GLY A 428 -2.05 -11.40 -12.73
CA GLY A 428 -1.38 -10.18 -13.17
C GLY A 428 -1.70 -9.84 -14.62
N THR A 429 -1.73 -10.83 -15.51
CA THR A 429 -2.13 -10.64 -16.92
C THR A 429 -3.60 -10.23 -17.02
N ALA A 430 -4.48 -10.96 -16.33
CA ALA A 430 -5.91 -10.67 -16.35
C ALA A 430 -6.23 -9.28 -15.77
N ALA A 431 -5.59 -8.88 -14.67
CA ALA A 431 -5.74 -7.55 -14.09
C ALA A 431 -5.27 -6.46 -15.05
N GLY A 432 -4.11 -6.65 -15.70
CA GLY A 432 -3.58 -5.72 -16.71
C GLY A 432 -4.56 -5.52 -17.87
N PHE A 433 -5.09 -6.61 -18.41
CA PHE A 433 -6.09 -6.56 -19.48
C PHE A 433 -7.35 -5.80 -19.06
N VAL A 434 -7.91 -6.10 -17.89
CA VAL A 434 -9.11 -5.42 -17.38
C VAL A 434 -8.85 -3.95 -17.06
N ALA A 435 -7.66 -3.59 -16.57
CA ALA A 435 -7.34 -2.20 -16.31
C ALA A 435 -7.23 -1.36 -17.60
N PHE A 436 -6.71 -1.93 -18.69
CA PHE A 436 -6.75 -1.28 -20.01
C PHE A 436 -8.15 -1.19 -20.60
N SER A 437 -9.01 -2.19 -20.38
CA SER A 437 -10.39 -2.12 -20.87
C SER A 437 -11.20 -1.05 -20.13
N VAL A 438 -11.05 -0.95 -18.81
CA VAL A 438 -11.70 0.09 -17.97
C VAL A 438 -11.25 1.49 -18.37
N THR A 439 -9.95 1.72 -18.58
CA THR A 439 -9.46 3.01 -19.10
C THR A 439 -9.89 3.29 -20.54
N GLY A 440 -10.11 2.24 -21.34
CA GLY A 440 -10.69 2.30 -22.68
C GLY A 440 -12.10 2.88 -22.70
N GLN A 441 -12.95 2.45 -21.77
CA GLN A 441 -14.36 2.83 -21.69
C GLN A 441 -14.56 4.29 -21.25
N LEU A 442 -13.78 4.75 -20.27
CA LEU A 442 -13.87 6.13 -19.75
C LEU A 442 -13.65 7.20 -20.84
N GLY A 443 -12.70 6.96 -21.75
CA GLY A 443 -12.46 7.88 -22.87
C GLY A 443 -13.60 7.90 -23.90
N ARG A 444 -14.36 6.81 -24.03
CA ARG A 444 -15.52 6.73 -24.93
C ARG A 444 -16.75 7.42 -24.35
N GLU A 445 -17.03 7.19 -23.08
CA GLU A 445 -18.16 7.84 -22.36
C GLU A 445 -18.01 9.36 -22.30
N ALA A 446 -16.79 9.85 -22.05
CA ALA A 446 -16.49 11.29 -22.06
C ALA A 446 -16.60 11.90 -23.47
N GLY A 447 -16.21 11.16 -24.52
CA GLY A 447 -16.34 11.60 -25.91
C GLY A 447 -17.79 11.69 -26.41
N THR A 448 -18.70 10.92 -25.81
CA THR A 448 -20.15 10.97 -26.12
C THR A 448 -20.91 12.06 -25.36
N ALA A 449 -20.36 12.57 -24.24
CA ALA A 449 -20.99 13.62 -23.43
C ALA A 449 -20.74 15.05 -23.95
N VAL A 450 -19.87 15.23 -24.96
CA VAL A 450 -19.70 16.51 -25.66
C VAL A 450 -20.70 16.57 -26.80
N PRO A 451 -21.73 17.44 -26.76
CA PRO A 451 -22.63 17.61 -27.90
C PRO A 451 -21.81 18.17 -29.07
N ARG A 452 -21.77 17.43 -30.18
CA ARG A 452 -21.25 17.95 -31.44
C ARG A 452 -22.26 18.92 -32.01
N GLY A 453 -22.04 20.21 -31.74
CA GLY A 453 -22.74 21.32 -32.39
C GLY A 453 -23.97 21.81 -31.62
N GLY A 454 -24.06 23.13 -31.49
CA GLY A 454 -25.14 23.84 -30.82
C GLY A 454 -24.66 24.48 -29.53
N GLY A 455 -24.17 25.73 -29.61
CA GLY A 455 -23.79 26.49 -28.43
C GLY A 455 -24.96 26.67 -27.47
N LEU A 456 -24.69 26.71 -26.17
CA LEU A 456 -25.51 27.40 -25.16
C LEU A 456 -24.84 27.38 -23.78
N SER A 457 -24.86 28.57 -23.16
CA SER A 457 -25.18 28.88 -21.76
C SER A 457 -24.79 27.88 -20.67
N VAL A 458 -23.91 28.35 -19.78
CA VAL A 458 -23.58 27.73 -18.49
C VAL A 458 -24.82 27.73 -17.58
N ALA A 459 -25.31 26.54 -17.22
CA ALA A 459 -26.21 26.34 -16.09
C ALA A 459 -25.58 25.31 -15.13
N SER A 460 -25.49 25.71 -13.86
CA SER A 460 -24.92 24.99 -12.72
C SER A 460 -25.74 23.74 -12.33
N PRO A 461 -25.11 22.67 -11.78
CA PRO A 461 -25.83 21.48 -11.38
C PRO A 461 -26.38 21.62 -9.95
N THR A 462 -27.69 21.78 -9.84
CA THR A 462 -28.48 21.40 -8.66
C THR A 462 -29.58 20.46 -9.12
N GLY A 463 -29.62 19.23 -8.60
CA GLY A 463 -30.76 18.35 -8.83
C GLY A 463 -30.50 16.87 -8.61
N THR A 464 -30.53 16.44 -7.35
CA THR A 464 -31.10 15.14 -7.00
C THR A 464 -32.07 15.37 -5.86
N LEU A 465 -33.29 14.82 -6.01
CA LEU A 465 -34.25 14.36 -5.00
C LEU A 465 -35.68 14.61 -5.50
N ALA A 466 -36.21 13.68 -6.30
CA ALA A 466 -37.65 13.58 -6.54
C ALA A 466 -38.23 12.60 -5.53
N ASN A 467 -38.93 13.16 -4.55
CA ASN A 467 -39.79 12.48 -3.61
C ASN A 467 -41.09 12.08 -4.32
N ALA A 468 -41.60 10.88 -4.04
CA ALA A 468 -42.91 10.44 -4.51
C ALA A 468 -44.03 11.11 -3.69
N ALA A 469 -45.02 11.69 -4.37
CA ALA A 469 -46.35 11.98 -3.82
C ALA A 469 -47.40 12.04 -4.96
N PRO A 470 -48.68 11.68 -4.69
CA PRO A 470 -49.63 11.29 -5.73
C PRO A 470 -50.46 12.45 -6.29
N ALA A 471 -51.09 12.17 -7.43
CA ALA A 471 -51.88 13.07 -8.26
C ALA A 471 -53.18 13.57 -7.61
N VAL A 472 -53.46 14.88 -7.77
CA VAL A 472 -54.79 15.48 -7.66
C VAL A 472 -54.95 16.48 -8.82
N SER A 473 -56.08 16.36 -9.54
CA SER A 473 -56.47 17.12 -10.73
C SER A 473 -57.07 18.51 -10.38
N PRO A 474 -57.03 19.53 -11.27
CA PRO A 474 -57.47 20.89 -10.95
C PRO A 474 -58.89 21.23 -11.48
N ALA A 475 -59.61 22.09 -10.75
CA ALA A 475 -60.75 22.87 -11.24
C ALA A 475 -60.99 24.08 -10.32
N THR A 476 -60.55 25.30 -10.72
CA THR A 476 -61.33 26.41 -11.32
C THR A 476 -61.99 27.39 -10.32
N SER A 477 -61.63 28.68 -10.50
CA SER A 477 -62.37 29.94 -10.25
C SER A 477 -63.08 30.11 -8.90
N GLY A 478 -62.83 31.13 -8.09
CA GLY A 478 -62.67 32.54 -8.44
C GLY A 478 -63.85 33.32 -7.85
N ARG A 479 -63.58 34.23 -6.90
CA ARG A 479 -64.32 35.46 -6.53
C ARG A 479 -64.13 35.80 -5.04
N THR A 480 -63.47 36.94 -4.80
CA THR A 480 -63.73 37.91 -3.71
C THR A 480 -65.18 38.42 -3.75
N PRO A 481 -65.72 39.22 -2.81
CA PRO A 481 -65.07 39.91 -1.67
C PRO A 481 -65.84 39.87 -0.32
N GLN A 482 -65.14 40.07 0.79
CA GLN A 482 -65.26 41.21 1.72
C GLN A 482 -64.26 41.05 2.87
#